data_AF-A0A0A2F3N5-F1
#
_entry.id   AF-A0A0A2F3N5-F1
#
_cell.length_a   1.000
_cell.length_b   1.000
_cell.length_c   1.000
_cell.angle_alpha   90.00
_cell.angle_beta   90.00
_cell.angle_gamma   90.00
#
_symmetry.space_group_name_H-M   'P 1'
#
loop_
_entity.id
_entity.type
_entity.pdbx_description
1 polymer ?
#
loop_
_entity_poly.entity_id
_entity_poly.type
_entity_poly.pdbx_seq_one_letter_code
_entity_poly.pdbx_strand_id
1 'polypeptide(L)'
;MLVITSCGEQKSFSSALLIGKWKRPVVAPDGKQGFDCYRYDNGGIGATWDTSEDVSEGEAQAFRWVLSEDQLSITHLGQMGQEIPKRYTIKILNSTTLSYTDNYGTSFTFTKFTEQP
;
A
#
# COMPACT_ATOMS: atom_id res chain seq x y z
N MET A 1 25.98 -26.26 -23.27
CA MET A 1 24.64 -25.82 -22.86
C MET A 1 24.72 -25.41 -21.40
N LEU A 2 24.74 -24.12 -21.10
CA LEU A 2 24.82 -23.61 -19.74
C LEU A 2 23.37 -23.39 -19.26
N VAL A 3 22.89 -24.20 -18.32
CA VAL A 3 21.61 -23.98 -17.67
C VAL A 3 21.90 -23.11 -16.44
N ILE A 4 21.68 -21.81 -16.57
CA ILE A 4 21.64 -20.89 -15.42
C ILE A 4 20.26 -21.01 -14.80
N THR A 5 20.11 -21.92 -13.84
CA THR A 5 18.95 -21.93 -12.95
C THR A 5 19.16 -20.78 -11.95
N SER A 6 18.74 -19.57 -12.33
CA SER A 6 18.60 -18.45 -11.40
C SER A 6 17.45 -18.77 -10.44
N CYS A 7 17.70 -19.58 -9.42
CA CYS A 7 16.83 -19.66 -8.26
C CYS A 7 17.08 -18.36 -7.47
N GLY A 8 16.42 -17.28 -7.89
CA GLY A 8 16.47 -16.01 -7.19
C GLY A 8 15.83 -16.18 -5.82
N GLU A 9 16.50 -15.77 -4.76
CA GLU A 9 15.93 -15.75 -3.41
C GLU A 9 14.63 -14.94 -3.43
N GLN A 10 13.50 -15.60 -3.22
CA GLN A 10 12.21 -14.94 -3.14
C GLN A 10 12.14 -14.18 -1.82
N LYS A 11 12.01 -12.85 -1.90
CA LYS A 11 11.97 -12.01 -0.71
C LYS A 11 10.63 -12.20 -0.01
N SER A 12 10.66 -12.47 1.29
CA SER A 12 9.44 -12.61 2.09
C SER A 12 9.40 -11.57 3.20
N PHE A 13 8.21 -11.01 3.43
CA PHE A 13 7.99 -10.00 4.46
C PHE A 13 6.87 -10.41 5.42
N SER A 14 7.03 -10.06 6.70
CA SER A 14 5.99 -10.28 7.70
C SER A 14 4.84 -9.28 7.52
N SER A 15 3.62 -9.79 7.38
CA SER A 15 2.40 -8.97 7.34
C SER A 15 2.20 -8.12 8.60
N ALA A 16 2.75 -8.55 9.75
CA ALA A 16 2.70 -7.78 10.99
C ALA A 16 3.39 -6.40 10.86
N LEU A 17 4.41 -6.27 10.00
CA LEU A 17 5.07 -4.98 9.77
C LEU A 17 4.21 -4.02 8.94
N LEU A 18 3.32 -4.55 8.09
CA LEU A 18 2.42 -3.77 7.24
C LEU A 18 1.31 -3.11 8.06
N ILE A 19 0.89 -3.75 9.16
CA ILE A 19 -0.17 -3.24 10.03
C ILE A 19 0.14 -1.83 10.55
N GLY A 20 -0.86 -0.95 10.49
CA GLY A 20 -0.79 0.45 10.89
C GLY A 20 -1.09 1.43 9.75
N LYS A 21 -0.90 2.72 10.03
CA LYS A 21 -1.16 3.81 9.08
C LYS A 21 0.10 4.23 8.34
N TRP A 22 -0.03 4.52 7.06
CA TRP A 22 1.04 4.89 6.14
C TRP A 22 0.61 6.09 5.29
N LYS A 23 1.54 7.00 5.01
CA LYS A 23 1.30 8.18 4.18
C LYS A 23 2.42 8.46 3.21
N ARG A 24 2.08 9.04 2.06
CA ARG A 24 3.00 9.68 1.13
C ARG A 24 2.48 11.05 0.71
N PRO A 25 3.33 12.06 0.48
CA PRO A 25 2.88 13.34 -0.05
C PRO A 25 2.21 13.18 -1.42
N VAL A 26 1.17 13.96 -1.66
CA VAL A 26 0.49 14.08 -2.95
C VAL A 26 0.08 15.53 -3.18
N VAL A 27 -0.03 15.93 -4.44
CA VAL A 27 -0.55 17.24 -4.85
C VAL A 27 -1.73 16.99 -5.78
N ALA A 28 -2.90 17.51 -5.40
CA ALA A 28 -4.12 17.44 -6.19
C ALA A 28 -4.00 18.27 -7.48
N PRO A 29 -4.85 18.03 -8.50
CA PRO A 29 -4.82 18.78 -9.77
C PRO A 29 -4.98 20.30 -9.61
N ASP A 30 -5.64 20.76 -8.55
CA ASP A 30 -5.83 22.17 -8.22
C ASP A 30 -4.63 22.80 -7.46
N GLY A 31 -3.58 22.03 -7.22
CA GLY A 31 -2.36 22.45 -6.53
C GLY A 31 -2.38 22.26 -5.01
N LYS A 32 -3.48 21.75 -4.44
CA LYS A 32 -3.57 21.49 -3.00
C LYS A 32 -2.65 20.34 -2.59
N GLN A 33 -1.85 20.58 -1.56
CA GLN A 33 -0.94 19.57 -1.01
C GLN A 33 -1.63 18.75 0.08
N GLY A 34 -1.34 17.46 0.12
CA GLY A 34 -1.85 16.56 1.15
C GLY A 34 -1.10 15.24 1.18
N PHE A 35 -1.78 14.21 1.65
CA PHE A 35 -1.25 12.86 1.76
C PHE A 35 -2.23 11.84 1.21
N ASP A 36 -1.72 10.96 0.35
CA ASP A 36 -2.35 9.69 0.05
C ASP A 36 -2.04 8.71 1.19
N CYS A 37 -3.08 8.27 1.87
CA CYS A 37 -3.01 7.56 3.13
C CYS A 37 -3.64 6.17 3.04
N TYR A 38 -3.03 5.21 3.75
CA TYR A 38 -3.52 3.84 3.88
C TYR A 38 -3.43 3.40 5.33
N ARG A 39 -4.44 2.69 5.82
CA ARG A 39 -4.42 1.93 7.07
C ARG A 39 -4.58 0.45 6.74
N TYR A 40 -3.65 -0.37 7.22
CA TYR A 40 -3.76 -1.83 7.14
C TYR A 40 -4.08 -2.38 8.53
N ASP A 41 -5.24 -3.01 8.67
CA ASP A 41 -5.72 -3.58 9.92
C ASP A 41 -5.53 -5.10 9.93
N ASN A 42 -5.54 -5.68 11.14
CA ASN A 42 -5.49 -7.14 11.28
C ASN A 42 -6.68 -7.81 10.57
N GLY A 43 -6.46 -9.00 10.02
CA GLY A 43 -7.51 -9.73 9.29
C GLY A 43 -7.64 -9.38 7.80
N GLY A 44 -6.70 -8.63 7.22
CA GLY A 44 -6.66 -8.38 5.78
C GLY A 44 -7.68 -7.35 5.30
N ILE A 45 -8.06 -6.41 6.17
CA ILE A 45 -8.91 -5.26 5.84
C ILE A 45 -8.11 -3.97 6.01
N GLY A 46 -8.54 -2.92 5.34
CA GLY A 46 -7.90 -1.62 5.46
C GLY A 46 -8.77 -0.51 4.89
N ALA A 47 -8.23 0.71 4.94
CA ALA A 47 -8.92 1.89 4.44
C ALA A 47 -7.91 2.86 3.81
N THR A 48 -8.34 3.60 2.79
CA THR A 48 -7.54 4.63 2.11
C THR A 48 -8.29 5.95 2.03
N TRP A 49 -7.57 7.06 2.15
CA TRP A 49 -8.09 8.41 2.02
C TRP A 49 -7.01 9.34 1.47
N ASP A 50 -7.43 10.45 0.84
CA ASP A 50 -6.53 11.47 0.31
C ASP A 50 -6.84 12.82 0.96
N THR A 51 -5.91 13.32 1.78
CA THR A 51 -6.13 14.60 2.48
C THR A 51 -5.99 15.80 1.55
N SER A 52 -5.43 15.65 0.35
CA SER A 52 -5.44 16.72 -0.65
C SER A 52 -6.85 16.94 -1.21
N GLU A 53 -7.70 15.92 -1.19
CA GLU A 53 -9.10 15.96 -1.62
C GLU A 53 -10.08 16.25 -0.44
N ASP A 54 -9.58 16.74 0.71
CA ASP A 54 -10.36 16.96 1.95
C ASP A 54 -11.03 15.70 2.53
N VAL A 55 -10.60 14.51 2.11
CA VAL A 55 -11.15 13.24 2.63
C VAL A 55 -10.41 12.87 3.91
N SER A 56 -11.16 12.73 5.00
CA SER A 56 -10.63 12.28 6.29
C SER A 56 -10.63 10.75 6.43
N GLU A 57 -9.96 10.22 7.44
CA GLU A 57 -10.02 8.77 7.74
C GLU A 57 -11.45 8.28 8.05
N GLY A 58 -12.33 9.15 8.56
CA GLY A 58 -13.74 8.83 8.80
C GLY A 58 -14.56 8.63 7.53
N GLU A 59 -14.06 9.12 6.40
CA GLU A 59 -14.66 9.02 5.06
C GLU A 59 -13.88 8.05 4.16
N ALA A 60 -12.89 7.34 4.73
CA ALA A 60 -11.97 6.51 3.98
C ALA A 60 -12.68 5.35 3.26
N GLN A 61 -12.21 5.08 2.05
CA GLN A 61 -12.69 3.94 1.27
C GLN A 61 -12.08 2.65 1.80
N ALA A 62 -12.93 1.70 2.19
CA ALA A 62 -12.50 0.39 2.64
C ALA A 62 -11.91 -0.46 1.49
N PHE A 63 -10.94 -1.31 1.84
CA PHE A 63 -10.37 -2.31 0.94
C PHE A 63 -10.03 -3.60 1.69
N ARG A 64 -9.78 -4.67 0.93
CA ARG A 64 -9.18 -5.91 1.44
C ARG A 64 -7.74 -6.02 0.97
N TRP A 65 -6.89 -6.67 1.75
CA TRP A 65 -5.49 -6.87 1.37
C TRP A 65 -4.96 -8.24 1.78
N VAL A 66 -3.98 -8.71 1.03
CA VAL A 66 -3.21 -9.93 1.31
C VAL A 66 -1.75 -9.68 0.96
N LEU A 67 -0.85 -10.05 1.87
CA LEU A 67 0.59 -10.07 1.62
C LEU A 67 1.08 -11.52 1.62
N SER A 68 1.58 -11.97 0.48
CA SER A 68 2.23 -13.28 0.33
C SER A 68 3.63 -13.05 -0.19
N GLU A 69 4.63 -13.37 0.64
CA GLU A 69 6.04 -13.12 0.35
C GLU A 69 6.33 -11.64 0.10
N ASP A 70 6.61 -11.22 -1.13
CA ASP A 70 6.73 -9.81 -1.54
C ASP A 70 5.54 -9.29 -2.34
N GLN A 71 4.49 -10.10 -2.54
CA GLN A 71 3.33 -9.71 -3.32
C GLN A 71 2.21 -9.18 -2.41
N LEU A 72 1.96 -7.87 -2.50
CA LEU A 72 0.82 -7.21 -1.87
C LEU A 72 -0.33 -7.10 -2.88
N SER A 73 -1.44 -7.74 -2.60
CA SER A 73 -2.71 -7.55 -3.32
C SER A 73 -3.63 -6.67 -2.50
N ILE A 74 -4.19 -5.63 -3.11
CA ILE A 74 -5.21 -4.74 -2.52
C ILE A 74 -6.44 -4.78 -3.42
N THR A 75 -7.61 -5.06 -2.87
CA THR A 75 -8.88 -5.06 -3.60
C THR A 75 -9.79 -3.97 -3.05
N HIS A 76 -10.01 -2.92 -3.84
CA HIS A 76 -10.98 -1.88 -3.52
C HIS A 76 -12.38 -2.29 -4.00
N LEU A 77 -13.41 -1.81 -3.31
CA LEU A 77 -14.79 -1.89 -3.77
C LEU A 77 -15.15 -0.58 -4.48
N GLY A 78 -15.44 -0.67 -5.77
CA GLY A 78 -15.97 0.45 -6.53
C GLY A 78 -17.42 0.76 -6.17
N GLN A 79 -17.92 1.90 -6.62
CA GLN A 79 -19.25 2.42 -6.23
C GLN A 79 -20.42 1.48 -6.57
N MET A 80 -20.29 0.64 -7.61
CA MET A 80 -21.33 -0.33 -7.99
C MET A 80 -21.04 -1.75 -7.44
N GLY A 81 -20.16 -1.86 -6.45
CA GLY A 81 -19.76 -3.14 -5.85
C GLY A 81 -18.75 -3.94 -6.67
N GLN A 82 -18.23 -3.39 -7.78
CA GLN A 82 -17.17 -4.07 -8.54
C GLN A 82 -15.88 -4.13 -7.72
N GLU A 83 -15.20 -5.28 -7.76
CA GLU A 83 -13.88 -5.43 -7.18
C GLU A 83 -12.81 -4.88 -8.12
N ILE A 84 -11.93 -4.03 -7.59
CA ILE A 84 -10.82 -3.40 -8.33
C ILE A 84 -9.52 -3.89 -7.69
N PRO A 85 -8.97 -5.03 -8.16
CA PRO A 85 -7.73 -5.58 -7.63
C PRO A 85 -6.51 -4.80 -8.17
N LYS A 86 -5.58 -4.51 -7.27
CA LYS A 86 -4.26 -3.94 -7.54
C LYS A 86 -3.20 -4.86 -6.96
N ARG A 87 -2.13 -5.11 -7.72
CA ARG A 87 -1.01 -5.97 -7.30
C ARG A 87 0.27 -5.17 -7.29
N TYR A 88 1.05 -5.37 -6.22
CA TYR A 88 2.29 -4.67 -5.99
C TYR A 88 3.37 -5.64 -5.52
N THR A 89 4.61 -5.37 -5.92
CA THR A 89 5.79 -6.04 -5.37
C THR A 89 6.45 -5.14 -4.32
N ILE A 90 6.44 -5.57 -3.06
CA ILE A 90 7.11 -4.89 -1.94
C ILE A 90 8.61 -4.88 -2.17
N LYS A 91 9.21 -3.69 -2.11
CA LYS A 91 10.66 -3.50 -2.17
C LYS A 91 11.26 -3.31 -0.78
N ILE A 92 10.57 -2.56 0.07
CA ILE A 92 10.96 -2.27 1.46
C ILE A 92 9.73 -2.39 2.35
N LEU A 93 9.83 -3.15 3.43
CA LEU A 93 8.87 -3.12 4.53
C LEU A 93 9.63 -3.26 5.85
N ASN A 94 9.61 -2.20 6.65
CA ASN A 94 10.17 -2.17 8.00
C ASN A 94 9.27 -1.32 8.92
N SER A 95 9.74 -0.94 10.11
CA SER A 95 8.93 -0.20 11.09
C SER A 95 8.54 1.22 10.65
N THR A 96 9.23 1.82 9.69
CA THR A 96 9.03 3.24 9.31
C THR A 96 8.78 3.45 7.83
N THR A 97 9.15 2.49 6.98
CA THR A 97 9.12 2.63 5.52
C THR A 97 8.42 1.45 4.87
N LEU A 98 7.45 1.77 4.02
CA LEU A 98 6.79 0.85 3.10
C LEU A 98 7.07 1.36 1.69
N SER A 99 7.65 0.52 0.84
CA SER A 99 7.82 0.84 -0.58
C SER A 99 7.43 -0.35 -1.43
N TYR A 100 6.69 -0.09 -2.49
CA TYR A 100 6.23 -1.10 -3.42
C TYR A 100 6.14 -0.57 -4.86
N THR A 101 6.25 -1.47 -5.82
CA THR A 101 6.15 -1.17 -7.25
C THR A 101 4.89 -1.81 -7.82
N ASP A 102 4.11 -1.08 -8.62
CA ASP A 102 2.97 -1.64 -9.34
C ASP A 102 3.40 -2.44 -10.58
N ASN A 103 2.43 -3.06 -11.24
CA ASN A 103 2.63 -3.84 -12.46
C ASN A 103 3.00 -2.99 -13.70
N TYR A 104 2.97 -1.67 -13.60
CA TYR A 104 3.40 -0.73 -14.65
C TYR A 104 4.82 -0.18 -14.39
N GLY A 105 5.46 -0.57 -13.28
CA GLY A 105 6.80 -0.13 -12.90
C GLY A 105 6.82 1.15 -12.06
N THR A 106 5.68 1.70 -11.68
CA THR A 106 5.61 2.88 -10.80
C THR A 106 5.90 2.46 -9.38
N SER A 107 6.87 3.13 -8.74
CA SER A 107 7.22 2.87 -7.34
C SER A 107 6.61 3.92 -6.42
N PHE A 108 6.07 3.44 -5.31
CA PHE A 108 5.46 4.23 -4.26
C PHE A 108 6.24 4.02 -2.97
N THR A 109 6.47 5.10 -2.22
CA THR A 109 7.14 5.04 -0.93
C THR A 109 6.35 5.82 0.09
N PHE A 110 6.00 5.15 1.18
CA PHE A 110 5.23 5.65 2.30
C PHE A 110 6.08 5.65 3.56
N THR A 111 5.78 6.60 4.42
CA THR A 111 6.27 6.64 5.79
C THR A 111 5.15 6.22 6.73
N LYS A 112 5.50 5.47 7.79
CA LYS A 112 4.52 5.13 8.82
C LYS A 112 4.10 6.41 9.52
N PHE A 113 2.81 6.54 9.87
CA PHE A 113 2.42 7.60 10.77
C PHE A 113 3.15 7.37 12.09
N THR A 114 3.90 8.38 12.52
CA THR A 114 4.35 8.45 13.90
C THR A 114 3.11 8.84 14.69
N GLU A 115 2.61 7.96 15.55
CA GLU A 115 1.71 8.41 16.61
C GLU A 115 2.49 9.47 17.38
N GLN A 116 1.96 10.69 17.42
CA GLN A 116 2.39 11.63 18.44
C GLN A 116 1.74 11.11 19.73
N PRO A 117 2.52 10.75 20.77
CA PRO A 117 1.95 10.32 22.04
C PRO A 117 1.05 11.40 22.65
#